data_AF-A0A2W6NF08-F1
#
_entry.id   AF-A0A2W6NF08-F1
#
_cell.length_a   1.000
_cell.length_b   1.000
_cell.length_c   1.000
_cell.angle_alpha   90.00
_cell.angle_beta   90.00
_cell.angle_gamma   90.00
#
_symmetry.space_group_name_H-M   'P 1'
#
loop_
_entity.id
_entity.type
_entity.pdbx_description
1 polymer ?
#
loop_
_entity_poly.entity_id
_entity_poly.type
_entity_poly.pdbx_seq_one_letter_code
_entity_poly.pdbx_strand_id
1 'polypeptide(L)'
;MKDKLKGLVIGILIGSTITGATAFAATNSTPIKAAIQKLNLYVDGTKKSNVNAITYNNTTYVPVRSMSTALGKNVTLREDNLYIGKTPKLNITEKEAVKLVKNKYGYNNSKLIVEVDNEVDNQYVVHVYEIVIDDEKTGEGHTATYGWYYVDKTSGKVSSMI
;
A
#
# COMPACT_ATOMS: atom_id res chain seq x y z
N MET A 1 13.88 10.07 -56.70
CA MET A 1 13.79 8.74 -56.03
C MET A 1 14.39 8.72 -54.63
N LYS A 2 15.46 9.49 -54.35
CA LYS A 2 16.14 9.51 -53.04
C LYS A 2 15.24 9.93 -51.87
N ASP A 3 14.31 10.87 -52.09
CA ASP A 3 13.47 11.41 -51.00
C ASP A 3 12.26 10.50 -50.67
N LYS A 4 11.77 9.75 -51.65
CA LYS A 4 10.71 8.74 -51.44
C LYS A 4 11.23 7.51 -50.69
N LEU A 5 12.50 7.16 -50.90
CA LEU A 5 13.16 6.06 -50.19
C LEU A 5 13.42 6.41 -48.71
N LYS A 6 13.74 7.68 -48.41
CA LYS A 6 13.86 8.17 -47.02
C LYS A 6 12.52 8.10 -46.26
N GLY A 7 11.41 8.42 -46.93
CA GLY A 7 10.07 8.31 -46.35
C GLY A 7 9.66 6.87 -46.01
N LEU A 8 10.02 5.91 -46.87
CA LEU A 8 9.74 4.48 -46.66
C LEU A 8 10.55 3.88 -45.49
N VAL A 9 11.82 4.26 -45.35
CA VAL A 9 12.69 3.79 -44.26
C VAL A 9 12.22 4.31 -42.89
N ILE A 10 11.76 5.57 -42.82
CA ILE A 10 11.18 6.13 -41.59
C ILE A 10 9.83 5.47 -41.28
N GLY A 11 9.00 5.19 -42.28
CA GLY A 11 7.71 4.50 -42.10
C GLY A 11 7.84 3.07 -41.56
N ILE A 12 8.86 2.32 -41.97
CA ILE A 12 9.11 0.93 -41.52
C ILE A 12 9.65 0.88 -40.08
N LEU A 13 10.47 1.86 -39.67
CA LEU A 13 10.98 1.94 -38.29
C LEU A 13 9.87 2.23 -37.28
N ILE A 14 8.83 2.96 -37.68
CA ILE A 14 7.66 3.22 -36.82
C ILE A 14 6.64 2.08 -36.90
N GLY A 15 6.41 1.52 -38.11
CA GLY A 15 5.41 0.48 -38.36
C GLY A 15 5.75 -0.91 -37.83
N SER A 16 7.03 -1.22 -37.57
CA SER A 16 7.46 -2.55 -37.11
C SER A 16 7.23 -2.82 -35.62
N THR A 17 6.76 -1.85 -34.83
CA THR A 17 6.49 -2.05 -33.39
C THR A 17 5.08 -2.57 -33.06
N ILE A 18 4.24 -2.83 -34.08
CA ILE A 18 2.80 -3.06 -33.90
C ILE A 18 2.32 -4.51 -34.11
N THR A 19 3.10 -5.41 -34.71
CA THR A 19 2.59 -6.78 -35.00
C THR A 19 3.24 -7.83 -34.10
N GLY A 20 2.63 -8.05 -32.93
CA GLY A 20 3.02 -9.10 -31.99
C GLY A 20 2.02 -9.22 -30.86
N ALA A 21 0.76 -9.51 -31.21
CA ALA A 21 -0.31 -9.73 -30.24
C ALA A 21 -0.14 -11.10 -29.56
N THR A 22 0.56 -11.14 -28.44
CA THR A 22 0.29 -12.14 -27.41
C THR A 22 -1.03 -11.73 -26.75
N ALA A 23 -2.09 -12.51 -26.94
CA ALA A 23 -3.36 -12.31 -26.27
C ALA A 23 -3.17 -12.59 -24.77
N PHE A 24 -2.79 -11.56 -24.01
CA PHE A 24 -2.93 -11.56 -22.56
C PHE A 24 -4.41 -11.43 -22.23
N ALA A 25 -4.96 -12.44 -21.56
CA ALA A 25 -6.28 -12.36 -20.97
C ALA A 25 -6.37 -11.08 -20.12
N ALA A 26 -7.41 -10.28 -20.36
CA ALA A 26 -7.60 -8.99 -19.73
C ALA A 26 -7.76 -9.14 -18.21
N THR A 27 -6.64 -9.10 -17.49
CA THR A 27 -6.61 -8.39 -16.21
C THR A 27 -6.83 -6.92 -16.55
N ASN A 28 -7.54 -6.14 -15.72
CA ASN A 28 -7.88 -4.72 -15.94
C ASN A 28 -6.67 -3.75 -16.08
N SER A 29 -5.50 -4.28 -16.41
CA SER A 29 -4.25 -3.60 -16.68
C SER A 29 -4.06 -3.43 -18.19
N THR A 30 -4.22 -2.21 -18.70
CA THR A 30 -3.74 -1.86 -20.04
C THR A 30 -2.21 -1.67 -19.98
N PRO A 31 -1.41 -2.53 -20.64
CA PRO A 31 0.04 -2.39 -20.60
C PRO A 31 0.45 -1.08 -21.27
N ILE A 32 1.21 -0.25 -20.55
CA ILE A 32 1.78 0.98 -21.10
C ILE A 32 3.04 0.61 -21.88
N LYS A 33 3.00 0.75 -23.22
CA LYS A 33 4.22 0.72 -24.05
C LYS A 33 4.95 2.06 -23.90
N ALA A 34 5.93 2.09 -23.01
CA ALA A 34 6.72 3.28 -22.72
C ALA A 34 8.19 3.09 -23.11
N ALA A 35 8.77 4.11 -23.73
CA ALA A 35 10.22 4.21 -23.83
C ALA A 35 10.78 4.77 -22.52
N ILE A 36 11.73 4.06 -21.90
CA ILE A 36 12.47 4.59 -20.75
C ILE A 36 13.54 5.54 -21.28
N GLN A 37 13.48 6.80 -20.84
CA GLN A 37 14.44 7.82 -21.20
C GLN A 37 15.27 8.22 -19.99
N LYS A 38 16.59 8.30 -20.16
CA LYS A 38 17.49 8.83 -19.14
C LYS A 38 17.52 10.36 -19.23
N LEU A 39 17.15 11.03 -18.14
CA LEU A 39 17.06 12.49 -18.03
C LEU A 39 17.98 13.02 -16.94
N ASN A 40 18.47 14.25 -17.10
CA ASN A 40 19.11 14.99 -16.03
C ASN A 40 18.01 15.70 -15.20
N LEU A 41 17.93 15.41 -13.91
CA LEU A 41 17.01 16.07 -12.99
C LEU A 41 17.67 17.34 -12.44
N TYR A 42 17.00 18.47 -12.63
CA TYR A 42 17.34 19.74 -12.03
C TYR A 42 16.22 20.18 -11.08
N VAL A 43 16.58 20.70 -9.91
CA VAL A 43 15.66 21.33 -8.96
C VAL A 43 16.26 22.68 -8.63
N ASP A 44 15.47 23.75 -8.80
CA ASP A 44 15.89 25.15 -8.61
C ASP A 44 17.17 25.47 -9.39
N GLY A 45 17.21 25.09 -10.66
CA GLY A 45 18.36 25.31 -11.57
C GLY A 45 19.60 24.46 -11.28
N THR A 46 19.61 23.67 -10.19
CA THR A 46 20.77 22.86 -9.79
C THR A 46 20.58 21.40 -10.20
N LYS A 47 21.59 20.79 -10.83
CA LYS A 47 21.56 19.36 -11.16
C LYS A 47 21.55 18.53 -9.89
N LYS A 48 20.56 17.65 -9.72
CA LYS A 48 20.41 16.77 -8.55
C LYS A 48 20.82 15.33 -8.85
N SER A 49 20.41 14.78 -9.99
CA SER A 49 20.73 13.40 -10.36
C SER A 49 20.42 13.10 -11.84
N ASN A 50 20.72 11.87 -12.28
CA ASN A 50 20.18 11.32 -13.53
C ASN A 50 19.02 10.38 -13.17
N VAL A 51 17.91 10.45 -13.89
CA VAL A 51 16.70 9.67 -13.62
C VAL A 51 16.24 8.93 -14.87
N ASN A 52 15.72 7.72 -14.67
CA ASN A 52 15.01 6.99 -15.71
C ASN A 52 13.54 7.41 -15.66
N ALA A 53 13.10 8.18 -16.65
CA ALA A 53 11.74 8.67 -16.77
C ALA A 53 10.98 7.91 -17.86
N ILE A 54 9.66 7.95 -17.76
CA ILE A 54 8.74 7.40 -18.74
C ILE A 54 7.93 8.56 -19.31
N THR A 55 7.86 8.70 -20.63
CA THR A 55 6.95 9.65 -21.27
C THR A 55 5.75 8.90 -21.83
N TYR A 56 4.56 9.26 -21.38
CA TYR A 56 3.29 8.68 -21.82
C TYR A 56 2.20 9.75 -21.84
N ASN A 57 1.37 9.79 -22.89
CA ASN A 57 0.32 10.79 -23.10
C ASN A 57 0.78 12.23 -22.81
N ASN A 58 1.90 12.62 -23.44
CA ASN A 58 2.50 13.95 -23.32
C ASN A 58 2.87 14.35 -21.86
N THR A 59 2.99 13.36 -20.97
CA THR A 59 3.35 13.53 -19.55
C THR A 59 4.63 12.74 -19.25
N THR A 60 5.59 13.38 -18.60
CA THR A 60 6.82 12.74 -18.16
C THR A 60 6.69 12.31 -16.70
N TYR A 61 6.67 11.00 -16.48
CA TYR A 61 6.63 10.37 -15.18
C TYR A 61 8.05 10.14 -14.69
N VAL A 62 8.38 10.73 -13.54
CA VAL A 62 9.67 10.58 -12.88
C VAL A 62 9.47 9.76 -11.61
N PRO A 63 10.37 8.80 -11.28
CA PRO A 63 10.27 8.06 -10.04
C PRO A 63 10.24 9.00 -8.83
N VAL A 64 9.20 8.86 -8.00
CA VAL A 64 9.00 9.68 -6.80
C VAL A 64 10.19 9.64 -5.85
N ARG A 65 10.91 8.51 -5.78
CA ARG A 65 12.15 8.38 -5.00
C ARG A 65 13.22 9.35 -5.47
N SER A 66 13.42 9.48 -6.78
CA SER A 66 14.41 10.41 -7.35
C SER A 66 14.09 11.86 -7.01
N MET A 67 12.81 12.24 -7.11
CA MET A 67 12.36 13.58 -6.73
C MET A 67 12.50 13.83 -5.22
N SER A 68 12.12 12.87 -4.40
CA SER A 68 12.22 12.98 -2.94
C SER A 68 13.66 13.11 -2.46
N THR A 69 14.60 12.33 -3.03
CA THR A 69 16.04 12.46 -2.76
C THR A 69 16.55 13.84 -3.18
N ALA A 70 16.11 14.36 -4.33
CA ALA A 70 16.48 15.70 -4.78
C ALA A 70 16.02 16.82 -3.83
N LEU A 71 14.90 16.60 -3.12
CA LEU A 71 14.34 17.48 -2.09
C LEU A 71 14.86 17.19 -0.67
N GLY A 72 15.78 16.23 -0.50
CA GLY A 72 16.30 15.83 0.81
C GLY A 72 15.23 15.23 1.73
N LYS A 73 14.23 14.57 1.17
CA LYS A 73 13.15 13.88 1.91
C LYS A 73 13.25 12.37 1.71
N ASN A 74 12.66 11.64 2.65
CA ASN A 74 12.47 10.20 2.54
C ASN A 74 11.10 9.88 1.91
N VAL A 75 11.02 8.76 1.20
CA VAL A 75 9.75 8.19 0.73
C VAL A 75 9.43 6.96 1.55
N THR A 76 8.24 6.94 2.14
CA THR A 76 7.73 5.79 2.90
C THR A 76 6.40 5.34 2.30
N LEU A 77 6.27 4.05 2.01
CA LEU A 77 4.99 3.42 1.74
C LEU A 77 4.46 2.82 3.05
N ARG A 78 3.22 3.15 3.42
CA ARG A 78 2.51 2.52 4.54
C ARG A 78 1.09 2.24 4.07
N GLU A 79 0.73 0.95 4.04
CA GLU A 79 -0.52 0.46 3.45
C GLU A 79 -0.60 0.93 1.98
N ASP A 80 -1.70 1.58 1.60
CA ASP A 80 -1.93 2.12 0.26
C ASP A 80 -1.49 3.59 0.12
N ASN A 81 -0.81 4.13 1.13
CA ASN A 81 -0.42 5.53 1.19
C ASN A 81 1.09 5.72 0.94
N LEU A 82 1.42 6.73 0.12
CA LEU A 82 2.80 7.16 -0.13
C LEU A 82 3.07 8.49 0.58
N TYR A 83 4.04 8.49 1.49
CA TYR A 83 4.45 9.66 2.26
C TYR A 83 5.80 10.17 1.77
N ILE A 84 5.92 11.50 1.63
CA ILE A 84 7.19 12.18 1.36
C ILE A 84 7.54 13.04 2.58
N GLY A 85 8.67 12.77 3.22
CA GLY A 85 9.12 13.48 4.40
C GLY A 85 8.57 12.89 5.70
N LYS A 86 7.63 13.58 6.36
CA LYS A 86 7.06 13.13 7.64
C LYS A 86 6.00 12.05 7.38
N THR A 87 6.12 10.92 8.06
CA THR A 87 5.05 9.93 8.15
C THR A 87 4.24 10.23 9.42
N PRO A 88 2.90 10.32 9.35
CA PRO A 88 2.09 10.53 10.55
C PRO A 88 2.31 9.38 11.52
N LYS A 89 2.64 9.69 12.77
CA LYS A 89 2.52 8.73 13.86
C LYS A 89 1.05 8.73 14.25
N LEU A 90 0.37 7.62 14.01
CA LEU A 90 -0.92 7.43 14.66
C LEU A 90 -0.58 7.13 16.12
N ASN A 91 -1.22 7.81 17.07
CA ASN A 91 -1.11 7.45 18.48
C ASN A 91 -2.38 6.68 18.80
N ILE A 92 -2.41 5.41 18.42
CA ILE A 92 -3.60 4.58 18.59
C ILE A 92 -3.85 4.42 20.09
N THR A 93 -5.05 4.79 20.52
CA THR A 93 -5.54 4.54 21.87
C THR A 93 -6.11 3.12 21.98
N GLU A 94 -6.24 2.59 23.20
CA GLU A 94 -6.87 1.26 23.42
C GLU A 94 -8.28 1.19 22.81
N LYS A 95 -9.07 2.25 22.96
CA LYS A 95 -10.42 2.35 22.37
C LYS A 95 -10.39 2.24 20.85
N GLU A 96 -9.41 2.87 20.22
CA GLU A 96 -9.21 2.77 18.77
C GLU A 96 -8.72 1.38 18.37
N ALA A 97 -7.83 0.75 19.14
CA ALA A 97 -7.36 -0.61 18.89
C ALA A 97 -8.52 -1.62 18.92
N VAL A 98 -9.39 -1.54 19.93
CA VAL A 98 -10.63 -2.32 20.02
C VAL A 98 -11.52 -2.09 18.80
N LYS A 99 -11.72 -0.82 18.41
CA LYS A 99 -12.53 -0.47 17.23
C LYS A 99 -11.94 -1.05 15.93
N LEU A 100 -10.62 -1.00 15.77
CA LEU A 100 -9.92 -1.54 14.61
C LEU A 100 -10.12 -3.06 14.51
N VAL A 101 -9.99 -3.79 15.61
CA VAL A 101 -10.24 -5.25 15.66
C VAL A 101 -11.70 -5.58 15.37
N LYS A 102 -12.65 -4.88 16.01
CA LYS A 102 -14.09 -5.06 15.76
C LYS A 102 -14.45 -4.86 14.28
N ASN A 103 -13.97 -3.77 13.69
CA ASN A 103 -14.25 -3.45 12.29
C ASN A 103 -13.63 -4.45 11.31
N LYS A 104 -12.38 -4.87 11.56
CA LYS A 104 -11.65 -5.75 10.65
C LYS A 104 -12.22 -7.17 10.60
N TYR A 105 -12.63 -7.71 11.75
CA TYR A 105 -13.08 -9.10 11.87
C TYR A 105 -14.60 -9.24 12.06
N GLY A 106 -15.34 -8.12 12.06
CA GLY A 106 -16.80 -8.13 12.13
C GLY A 106 -17.36 -8.46 13.52
N TYR A 107 -16.61 -8.20 14.60
CA TYR A 107 -17.06 -8.41 15.99
C TYR A 107 -18.00 -7.31 16.48
N ASN A 108 -19.13 -7.15 15.78
CA ASN A 108 -20.17 -6.18 16.10
C ASN A 108 -21.29 -6.78 16.99
N ASN A 109 -21.19 -8.07 17.31
CA ASN A 109 -22.15 -8.75 18.18
C ASN A 109 -22.00 -8.27 19.64
N SER A 110 -23.10 -7.94 20.29
CA SER A 110 -23.14 -7.48 21.69
C SER A 110 -22.72 -8.55 22.71
N LYS A 111 -22.73 -9.83 22.34
CA LYS A 111 -22.29 -10.93 23.20
C LYS A 111 -20.77 -11.04 23.33
N LEU A 112 -20.02 -10.56 22.33
CA LEU A 112 -18.56 -10.66 22.33
C LEU A 112 -17.96 -9.48 23.09
N ILE A 113 -17.09 -9.80 24.04
CA ILE A 113 -16.22 -8.86 24.72
C ILE A 113 -14.96 -8.73 23.87
N VAL A 114 -14.58 -7.48 23.60
CA VAL A 114 -13.37 -7.13 22.86
C VAL A 114 -12.67 -6.02 23.62
N GLU A 115 -11.53 -6.35 24.20
CA GLU A 115 -10.77 -5.44 25.05
C GLU A 115 -9.27 -5.65 24.88
N VAL A 116 -8.50 -4.66 25.30
CA VAL A 116 -7.05 -4.78 25.39
C VAL A 116 -6.74 -5.55 26.66
N ASP A 117 -6.11 -6.72 26.53
CA ASP A 117 -5.68 -7.54 27.66
C ASP A 117 -4.35 -7.05 28.21
N ASN A 118 -3.37 -6.87 27.32
CA ASN A 118 -2.05 -6.37 27.68
C ASN A 118 -1.37 -5.60 26.54
N GLU A 119 -0.20 -5.05 26.84
CA GLU A 119 0.67 -4.41 25.85
C GLU A 119 1.98 -5.19 25.71
N VAL A 120 2.45 -5.36 24.48
CA VAL A 120 3.76 -5.96 24.19
C VAL A 120 4.48 -5.03 23.22
N ASP A 121 5.64 -4.54 23.64
CA ASP A 121 6.45 -3.58 22.90
C ASP A 121 5.62 -2.35 22.44
N ASN A 122 5.51 -2.17 21.12
CA ASN A 122 4.75 -1.08 20.48
C ASN A 122 3.36 -1.54 20.01
N GLN A 123 2.77 -2.56 20.64
CA GLN A 123 1.52 -3.17 20.21
C GLN A 123 0.56 -3.37 21.38
N TYR A 124 -0.73 -3.21 21.12
CA TYR A 124 -1.78 -3.71 22.01
C TYR A 124 -2.08 -5.16 21.66
N VAL A 125 -2.32 -5.97 22.68
CA VAL A 125 -2.87 -7.31 22.58
C VAL A 125 -4.36 -7.23 22.87
N VAL A 126 -5.18 -7.48 21.85
CA VAL A 126 -6.63 -7.43 21.94
C VAL A 126 -7.17 -8.85 22.03
N HIS A 127 -7.93 -9.13 23.10
CA HIS A 127 -8.62 -10.39 23.33
C HIS A 127 -10.07 -10.28 22.87
N VAL A 128 -10.52 -11.26 22.10
CA VAL A 128 -11.92 -11.39 21.71
C VAL A 128 -12.46 -12.69 22.28
N TYR A 129 -13.47 -12.58 23.14
CA TYR A 129 -14.04 -13.72 23.84
C TYR A 129 -15.51 -13.50 24.18
N GLU A 130 -16.19 -14.56 24.59
CA GLU A 130 -17.47 -14.48 25.28
C GLU A 130 -17.42 -15.26 26.59
N ILE A 131 -18.30 -14.87 27.52
CA ILE A 131 -18.53 -15.61 28.76
C ILE A 131 -19.79 -16.45 28.54
N VAL A 132 -19.62 -17.77 28.54
CA VAL A 132 -20.71 -18.74 28.41
C VAL A 132 -21.08 -19.23 29.80
N ILE A 133 -22.36 -19.13 30.17
CA ILE A 133 -22.87 -19.65 31.45
C ILE A 133 -23.30 -21.10 31.21
N ASP A 134 -22.72 -22.03 31.96
CA ASP A 134 -23.00 -23.46 31.91
C ASP A 134 -24.15 -23.87 32.85
N ASP A 135 -24.25 -23.20 34.01
CA ASP A 135 -25.34 -23.39 34.96
C ASP A 135 -25.93 -22.03 35.37
N GLU A 136 -27.16 -21.77 34.92
CA GLU A 136 -27.87 -20.52 35.20
C GLU A 136 -28.22 -20.32 36.68
N LYS A 137 -28.26 -21.39 37.49
CA LYS A 137 -28.59 -21.30 38.93
C LYS A 137 -27.39 -20.97 39.80
N THR A 138 -26.22 -21.48 39.44
CA THR A 138 -24.96 -21.20 40.16
C THR A 138 -24.21 -20.01 39.56
N GLY A 139 -24.50 -19.66 38.31
CA GLY A 139 -23.74 -18.67 37.54
C GLY A 139 -22.39 -19.20 37.07
N GLU A 140 -22.13 -20.50 37.22
CA GLU A 140 -20.91 -21.14 36.74
C GLU A 140 -20.87 -21.11 35.21
N GLY A 141 -19.69 -20.85 34.67
CA GLY A 141 -19.48 -20.71 33.24
C GLY A 141 -18.01 -20.73 32.89
N HIS A 142 -17.71 -20.62 31.59
CA HIS A 142 -16.37 -20.59 31.05
C HIS A 142 -16.19 -19.49 30.00
N THR A 143 -14.93 -19.13 29.77
CA THR A 143 -14.53 -18.17 28.74
C THR A 143 -14.25 -18.91 27.43
N ALA A 144 -15.02 -18.61 26.38
CA ALA A 144 -14.74 -19.08 25.03
C ALA A 144 -13.98 -17.99 24.24
N THR A 145 -12.72 -18.26 23.90
CA THR A 145 -11.88 -17.33 23.16
C THR A 145 -12.07 -17.49 21.66
N TYR A 146 -12.34 -16.37 20.98
CA TYR A 146 -12.50 -16.30 19.53
C TYR A 146 -11.21 -15.89 18.82
N GLY A 147 -10.36 -15.09 19.47
CA GLY A 147 -9.09 -14.69 18.88
C GLY A 147 -8.25 -13.76 19.73
N TRP A 148 -6.98 -13.70 19.36
CA TRP A 148 -5.98 -12.78 19.90
C TRP A 148 -5.38 -11.98 18.75
N TYR A 149 -5.30 -10.67 18.91
CA TYR A 149 -4.83 -9.76 17.86
C TYR A 149 -3.80 -8.79 18.39
N TYR A 150 -2.75 -8.60 17.60
CA TYR A 150 -1.83 -7.49 17.77
C TYR A 150 -2.33 -6.26 17.02
N VAL A 151 -2.29 -5.10 17.66
CA VAL A 151 -2.54 -3.79 17.03
C VAL A 151 -1.33 -2.90 17.24
N ASP A 152 -0.63 -2.55 16.16
CA ASP A 152 0.53 -1.65 16.25
C ASP A 152 0.09 -0.23 16.61
N LYS A 153 0.67 0.31 17.69
CA LYS A 153 0.29 1.60 18.27
C LYS A 153 0.56 2.78 17.35
N THR A 154 1.46 2.62 16.37
CA THR A 154 1.95 3.71 15.51
C THR A 154 1.36 3.72 14.09
N SER A 155 0.89 2.57 13.63
CA SER A 155 0.35 2.34 12.31
C SER A 155 -1.11 1.91 12.32
N GLY A 156 -1.63 1.41 13.44
CA GLY A 156 -2.97 0.83 13.52
C GLY A 156 -3.10 -0.52 12.81
N LYS A 157 -1.99 -1.09 12.32
CA LYS A 157 -2.01 -2.39 11.65
C LYS A 157 -2.44 -3.47 12.63
N VAL A 158 -3.49 -4.19 12.25
CA VAL A 158 -4.00 -5.34 13.01
C VAL A 158 -3.49 -6.65 12.42
N SER A 159 -2.95 -7.55 13.23
CA SER A 159 -2.53 -8.91 12.84
C SER A 159 -3.06 -9.95 13.82
N SER A 160 -3.51 -11.09 13.30
CA SER A 160 -3.86 -12.27 14.11
C SER A 160 -2.61 -12.88 14.72
N MET A 161 -2.72 -13.40 15.95
CA MET A 161 -1.66 -14.20 16.57
C MET A 161 -1.62 -15.65 16.07
N ILE A 162 -2.71 -16.08 15.41
CA ILE A 162 -2.95 -17.44 14.94
C ILE A 162 -3.17 -17.41 13.43
#